data_AF-U2KLT3-F1
#
_entry.id   AF-U2KLT3-F1
#
_cell.length_a   1.000
_cell.length_b   1.000
_cell.length_c   1.000
_cell.angle_alpha   90.00
_cell.angle_beta   90.00
_cell.angle_gamma   90.00
#
_symmetry.space_group_name_H-M   'P 1'
#
loop_
_entity.id
_entity.type
_entity.pdbx_description
1 polymer ?
#
loop_
_entity_poly.entity_id
_entity_poly.type
_entity_poly.pdbx_seq_one_letter_code
_entity_poly.pdbx_strand_id
1 'polypeptide(L)' 'MRVSLSSNEYRTIVFSVDAVNIISATKVLLLNSFLKKDTKQYRSEINKAVKLLEEWRTEYEED' A
#
# COMPACT_ATOMS: atom_id res chain seq x y z
N MET A 1 5.93 -0.03 4.03
CA MET A 1 7.38 0.26 3.94
C MET A 1 7.67 1.69 4.38
N ARG A 2 8.82 1.98 5.00
CA ARG A 2 9.24 3.34 5.40
C ARG A 2 10.52 3.72 4.65
N VAL A 3 10.53 4.90 4.04
CA VAL A 3 11.73 5.50 3.43
C VAL A 3 11.92 6.89 4.02
N SER A 4 13.09 7.14 4.62
CA SER A 4 13.42 8.44 5.22
C SER A 4 14.39 9.20 4.32
N LEU A 5 14.05 10.44 3.98
CA LEU A 5 14.84 11.34 3.14
C LEU A 5 14.98 12.68 3.88
N SER A 6 16.16 12.92 4.49
CA SER A 6 16.37 14.07 5.38
C SER A 6 15.30 14.10 6.49
N SER A 7 14.56 15.21 6.62
CA SER A 7 13.45 15.37 7.58
C SER A 7 12.13 14.73 7.15
N ASN A 8 12.04 14.21 5.92
CA ASN A 8 10.83 13.61 5.38
C ASN A 8 10.80 12.10 5.61
N GLU A 9 9.65 11.57 6.02
CA GLU A 9 9.45 10.12 6.04
C GLU A 9 8.24 9.71 5.18
N TYR A 10 8.50 8.95 4.13
CA TYR A 10 7.47 8.36 3.30
C TYR A 10 6.99 7.05 3.90
N ARG A 11 5.69 6.80 3.80
CA ARG A 11 5.03 5.55 4.15
C ARG A 11 4.37 5.00 2.90
N THR A 12 4.69 3.76 2.58
CA THR A 12 4.08 3.01 1.47
C THR A 12 3.18 1.91 2.04
N ILE A 13 1.95 1.84 1.54
CA ILE A 13 1.02 0.74 1.81
C ILE A 13 1.28 -0.36 0.77
N VAL A 14 1.43 -1.58 1.27
CA VAL A 14 1.79 -2.76 0.49
C VAL A 14 0.78 -3.85 0.79
N PHE A 15 0.40 -4.61 -0.23
CA PHE A 15 -0.46 -5.79 -0.10
C PHE A 15 0.31 -7.03 -0.56
N SER A 16 0.33 -8.09 0.25
CA SER A 16 0.90 -9.38 -0.12
C SER A 16 -0.15 -10.23 -0.83
N VAL A 17 0.17 -10.69 -2.04
CA VAL A 17 -0.80 -11.37 -2.90
C VAL A 17 -0.86 -12.86 -2.60
N ASP A 18 0.29 -13.46 -2.31
CA ASP A 18 0.49 -14.91 -2.27
C ASP A 18 0.78 -15.45 -0.87
N ALA A 19 0.84 -14.58 0.15
CA ALA A 19 1.04 -14.99 1.54
C ALA A 19 0.37 -14.01 2.51
N VAL A 20 -0.09 -14.54 3.64
CA VAL A 20 -0.61 -13.72 4.76
C VAL A 20 0.53 -12.99 5.46
N ASN A 21 1.69 -13.66 5.62
CA ASN A 21 2.87 -13.05 6.19
C ASN A 21 3.70 -12.38 5.08
N ILE A 22 3.90 -11.07 5.19
CA ILE A 22 4.67 -10.29 4.20
C ILE A 22 6.13 -10.75 4.07
N ILE A 23 6.72 -11.35 5.10
CA ILE A 23 8.10 -11.86 5.07
C ILE A 23 8.23 -13.07 4.14
N SER A 24 7.18 -13.88 4.02
CA SER A 24 7.15 -15.07 3.15
C SER A 24 6.50 -14.81 1.78
N ALA A 25 5.99 -13.59 1.53
CA ALA A 25 5.37 -13.25 0.26
C ALA A 25 6.43 -13.17 -0.84
N THR A 26 6.16 -13.78 -2.00
CA THR A 26 7.02 -13.62 -3.19
C THR A 26 6.45 -12.60 -4.17
N LYS A 27 5.17 -12.25 -4.01
CA LYS A 27 4.46 -11.25 -4.82
C LYS A 27 3.79 -10.22 -3.91
N VAL A 28 4.11 -8.96 -4.16
CA VAL A 28 3.52 -7.83 -3.44
C VAL A 28 3.07 -6.75 -4.41
N LEU A 29 1.95 -6.09 -4.09
CA LEU A 29 1.48 -4.89 -4.76
C LEU A 29 1.90 -3.65 -3.95
N LEU A 30 2.47 -2.67 -4.64
CA LEU A 30 2.74 -1.35 -4.10
C LEU A 30 1.57 -0.44 -4.47
N LEU A 31 0.69 -0.12 -3.52
CA LEU A 31 -0.56 0.58 -3.80
C LEU A 31 -0.36 2.10 -3.87
N ASN A 32 -0.07 2.73 -2.73
CA ASN A 32 0.20 4.16 -2.64
C ASN A 32 1.29 4.46 -1.61
N SER A 33 1.93 5.61 -1.80
CA SER A 33 2.90 6.17 -0.87
C SER A 33 2.54 7.61 -0.53
N PHE A 34 2.81 8.02 0.71
CA PHE A 34 2.53 9.36 1.20
C PHE A 34 3.62 9.84 2.16
N LEU A 35 3.88 11.15 2.15
CA LEU A 35 4.71 11.80 3.16
C LEU A 35 3.92 11.85 4.47
N LYS A 36 4.48 11.31 5.55
CA LYS A 36 3.87 11.31 6.88
C LYS A 36 3.77 12.74 7.41
N LYS A 37 2.55 13.25 7.57
CA LYS A 37 2.27 14.56 8.18
C LYS A 37 1.68 14.40 9.58
N ASP A 38 0.59 13.63 9.70
CA ASP A 38 -0.10 13.36 10.96
C ASP A 38 -0.77 11.97 10.95
N THR A 39 -1.46 11.62 12.04
CA THR A 39 -2.19 10.34 12.16
C THR A 39 -3.52 10.32 11.42
N LYS A 40 -4.14 11.48 11.13
CA LYS A 40 -5.43 11.56 10.43
C LYS A 40 -5.29 11.18 8.95
N GLN A 41 -4.16 11.53 8.33
CA GLN A 41 -3.82 11.18 6.96
C GLN A 41 -3.86 9.67 6.68
N TYR A 42 -3.54 8.83 7.67
CA TYR A 42 -3.52 7.38 7.48
C TYR A 42 -4.86 6.82 7.02
N ARG A 43 -5.98 7.34 7.55
CA ARG A 43 -7.31 6.83 7.18
C ARG A 43 -7.61 7.07 5.71
N SER A 44 -7.33 8.28 5.20
CA SER A 44 -7.55 8.59 3.78
C SER A 44 -6.64 7.79 2.86
N GLU A 45 -5.38 7.58 3.27
CA GLU A 45 -4.41 6.81 2.48
C GLU A 45 -4.74 5.32 2.47
N ILE A 46 -5.28 4.76 3.56
CA ILE A 46 -5.81 3.39 3.60
C ILE A 46 -7.02 3.25 2.69
N ASN A 47 -7.99 4.18 2.75
CA ASN A 47 -9.16 4.14 1.86
C ASN A 47 -8.75 4.19 0.38
N LYS A 48 -7.74 5.01 0.06
CA LYS A 48 -7.16 5.07 -1.29
C LYS A 48 -6.54 3.73 -1.69
N ALA A 49 -5.77 3.10 -0.79
CA ALA A 49 -5.17 1.80 -1.03
C ALA A 49 -6.21 0.70 -1.29
N VAL A 50 -7.28 0.67 -0.50
CA VAL A 50 -8.39 -0.29 -0.67
C VAL A 50 -9.06 -0.12 -2.03
N LYS A 51 -9.34 1.12 -2.44
CA LYS A 51 -9.90 1.40 -3.76
C LYS A 51 -8.99 0.91 -4.89
N LEU A 52 -7.68 1.19 -4.82
CA LEU A 52 -6.71 0.71 -5.81
C LEU A 52 -6.65 -0.82 -5.87
N LEU A 53 -6.78 -1.49 -4.72
CA LEU A 53 -6.80 -2.95 -4.65
C LEU A 53 -8.07 -3.54 -5.28
N GLU A 54 -9.24 -2.91 -5.08
CA GLU A 54 -10.50 -3.33 -5.70
C GLU A 54 -10.48 -3.13 -7.22
N GLU A 55 -9.95 -1.99 -7.69
CA GLU A 55 -9.75 -1.71 -9.11
C GLU A 55 -8.83 -2.74 -9.76
N TRP A 56 -7.67 -3.01 -9.14
CA TRP A 56 -6.75 -4.06 -9.58
C TRP A 56 -7.42 -5.45 -9.60
N ARG A 57 -8.21 -5.80 -8.59
CA ARG A 57 -8.89 -7.09 -8.57
C ARG A 57 -9.91 -7.22 -9.71
N THR A 58 -10.63 -6.15 -10.01
CA THR A 58 -11.66 -6.14 -11.07
C THR A 58 -11.01 -6.27 -12.46
N GLU A 59 -9.90 -5.57 -12.69
CA GLU A 59 -9.17 -5.63 -13.97
C GLU A 59 -8.66 -7.04 -14.31
N TYR A 60 -8.28 -7.84 -13.31
CA TYR A 60 -7.71 -9.19 -13.49
C TYR A 60 -8.67 -10.35 -13.16
N GLU A 61 -9.91 -10.07 -12.73
CA GLU A 61 -10.97 -11.11 -12.61
C GLU A 61 -11.70 -11.34 -13.95
N GLU A 62 -11.52 -10.47 -14.95
CA GLU A 62 -12.09 -10.61 -16.30
C GLU A 62 -11.18 -11.41 -17.29
N ASP A 63 -10.01 -11.87 -16.84
CA ASP A 63 -9.06 -12.73 -17.59
C ASP A 63 -9.02 -14.18 -17.05
#